data_AF-A0A7S0INF0-F1
#
_entry.id   AF-A0A7S0INF0-F1
#
_cell.length_a   1.000
_cell.length_b   1.000
_cell.length_c   1.000
_cell.angle_alpha   90.00
_cell.angle_beta   90.00
_cell.angle_gamma   90.00
#
_symmetry.space_group_name_H-M   'P 1'
#
loop_
_entity.id
_entity.type
_entity.pdbx_description
1 polymer ?
#
loop_
_entity_poly.entity_id
_entity_poly.type
_entity_poly.pdbx_seq_one_letter_code
_entity_poly.pdbx_strand_id
1 'polypeptide(L)'
;DDAIRVGLLHCARPAWEDDSVSWLLGGGYSVSSLVPRLSAKPTLIMWGRQDEILPPAEYAPKFVAALPGVAFRWVEECGHSPHLEQADILAAAVRTFLDSGPDAVAGDDDVSEIVRLASRSVLEKLVDGAKELNALLDTPILDPNERGGPLEPVKAFVRSDPETAQLAASVLA
;
A
#
# COMPACT_ATOMS: atom_id res chain seq x y z
N ASP A 1 1.90 -28.04 12.66
CA ASP A 1 0.87 -27.04 12.98
C ASP A 1 -0.25 -27.14 11.95
N ASP A 2 -1.50 -27.11 12.37
CA ASP A 2 -2.66 -27.26 11.48
C ASP A 2 -2.81 -26.06 10.55
N ALA A 3 -2.42 -24.85 10.99
CA ALA A 3 -2.41 -23.66 10.14
C ALA A 3 -1.53 -23.84 8.89
N ILE A 4 -0.34 -24.44 9.05
CA ILE A 4 0.57 -24.73 7.92
C ILE A 4 -0.03 -25.79 7.01
N ARG A 5 -0.64 -26.84 7.58
CA ARG A 5 -1.26 -27.92 6.79
C ARG A 5 -2.42 -27.40 5.95
N VAL A 6 -3.27 -26.56 6.54
CA VAL A 6 -4.39 -25.91 5.84
C VAL A 6 -3.87 -24.92 4.80
N GLY A 7 -2.89 -24.09 5.17
CA GLY A 7 -2.28 -23.10 4.28
C GLY A 7 -1.63 -23.72 3.04
N LEU A 8 -1.02 -24.91 3.17
CA LEU A 8 -0.38 -25.63 2.06
C LEU A 8 -1.30 -26.61 1.34
N LEU A 9 -2.57 -26.75 1.76
CA LEU A 9 -3.48 -27.75 1.20
C LEU A 9 -3.66 -27.57 -0.32
N HIS A 10 -3.67 -26.33 -0.78
CA HIS A 10 -3.80 -26.02 -2.20
C HIS A 10 -2.57 -26.47 -3.02
N CYS A 11 -1.38 -26.53 -2.41
CA CYS A 11 -0.16 -27.01 -3.07
C CYS A 11 -0.19 -28.52 -3.37
N ALA A 12 -1.05 -29.28 -2.68
CA ALA A 12 -1.21 -30.72 -2.92
C ALA A 12 -2.16 -31.04 -4.10
N ARG A 13 -2.73 -30.02 -4.76
CA ARG A 13 -3.64 -30.20 -5.89
C ARG A 13 -2.84 -30.55 -7.15
N PRO A 14 -3.30 -31.52 -7.97
CA PRO A 14 -2.74 -31.73 -9.30
C PRO A 14 -2.75 -30.42 -10.10
N ALA A 15 -1.67 -30.16 -10.86
CA ALA A 15 -1.45 -28.95 -11.65
C ALA A 15 -1.29 -27.63 -10.86
N TRP A 16 -1.11 -27.66 -9.53
CA TRP A 16 -0.87 -26.47 -8.71
C TRP A 16 0.23 -25.55 -9.27
N GLU A 17 1.36 -26.13 -9.73
CA GLU A 17 2.49 -25.35 -10.25
C GLU A 17 2.11 -24.59 -11.54
N ASP A 18 1.45 -25.27 -12.48
CA ASP A 18 1.00 -24.67 -13.74
C ASP A 18 -0.07 -23.58 -13.49
N ASP A 19 -1.02 -23.85 -12.61
CA ASP A 19 -2.07 -22.90 -12.20
C ASP A 19 -1.46 -21.66 -11.52
N SER A 20 -0.45 -21.85 -10.68
CA SER A 20 0.27 -20.76 -10.00
C SER A 20 1.00 -19.86 -11.00
N VAL A 21 1.68 -20.46 -11.97
CA VAL A 21 2.37 -19.71 -13.04
C VAL A 21 1.34 -18.95 -13.88
N SER A 22 0.25 -19.61 -14.29
CA SER A 22 -0.82 -18.97 -15.05
C SER A 22 -1.41 -17.77 -14.29
N TRP A 23 -1.65 -17.92 -13.00
CA TRP A 23 -2.18 -16.85 -12.14
C TRP A 23 -1.20 -15.67 -11.99
N LEU A 24 0.08 -15.94 -11.76
CA LEU A 24 1.13 -14.90 -11.71
C LEU A 24 1.22 -14.13 -13.03
N LEU A 25 1.22 -14.84 -14.17
CA LEU A 25 1.22 -14.23 -15.50
C LEU A 25 -0.07 -13.45 -15.79
N GLY A 26 -1.19 -13.86 -15.18
CA GLY A 26 -2.48 -13.16 -15.24
C GLY A 26 -2.57 -11.89 -14.39
N GLY A 27 -1.49 -11.49 -13.71
CA GLY A 27 -1.43 -10.29 -12.88
C GLY A 27 -1.41 -10.57 -11.38
N GLY A 28 -1.47 -11.82 -10.94
CA GLY A 28 -1.25 -12.21 -9.54
C GLY A 28 -2.07 -11.38 -8.53
N TYR A 29 -1.36 -10.78 -7.56
CA TYR A 29 -1.94 -9.91 -6.54
C TYR A 29 -2.10 -8.43 -6.97
N SER A 30 -1.87 -8.08 -8.23
CA SER A 30 -2.05 -6.71 -8.72
C SER A 30 -3.54 -6.37 -8.90
N VAL A 31 -4.19 -6.03 -7.78
CA VAL A 31 -5.63 -5.76 -7.70
C VAL A 31 -5.98 -4.29 -7.53
N SER A 32 -4.99 -3.39 -7.50
CA SER A 32 -5.19 -1.95 -7.26
C SER A 32 -6.18 -1.31 -8.23
N SER A 33 -6.15 -1.70 -9.51
CA SER A 33 -7.09 -1.23 -10.53
C SER A 33 -8.54 -1.70 -10.32
N LEU A 34 -8.74 -2.74 -9.49
CA LEU A 34 -10.05 -3.29 -9.17
C LEU A 34 -10.67 -2.62 -7.92
N VAL A 35 -9.87 -1.96 -7.08
CA VAL A 35 -10.32 -1.31 -5.84
C VAL A 35 -11.49 -0.32 -6.07
N PRO A 36 -11.50 0.52 -7.12
CA PRO A 36 -12.63 1.42 -7.38
C PRO A 36 -13.99 0.70 -7.60
N ARG A 37 -13.98 -0.60 -7.92
CA ARG A 37 -15.22 -1.38 -8.07
C ARG A 37 -15.92 -1.63 -6.73
N LEU A 38 -15.24 -1.41 -5.62
CA LEU A 38 -15.77 -1.56 -4.26
C LEU A 38 -16.37 -0.26 -3.71
N SER A 39 -16.10 0.90 -4.32
CA SER A 39 -16.48 2.23 -3.77
C SER A 39 -18.00 2.42 -3.60
N ALA A 40 -18.84 1.67 -4.30
CA ALA A 40 -20.30 1.71 -4.16
C ALA A 40 -20.86 0.62 -3.23
N LYS A 41 -19.99 -0.18 -2.59
CA LYS A 41 -20.39 -1.32 -1.75
C LYS A 41 -20.07 -1.03 -0.28
N PRO A 42 -20.96 -1.42 0.66
CA PRO A 42 -20.59 -1.50 2.05
C PRO A 42 -19.32 -2.34 2.20
N THR A 43 -18.32 -1.80 2.87
CA THR A 43 -17.02 -2.45 3.03
C THR A 43 -16.58 -2.32 4.49
N LEU A 44 -16.05 -3.41 5.03
CA LEU A 44 -15.40 -3.48 6.34
C LEU A 44 -13.95 -3.90 6.13
N ILE A 45 -13.01 -3.11 6.66
CA ILE A 45 -11.59 -3.45 6.77
C ILE A 45 -11.31 -3.81 8.23
N MET A 46 -10.77 -5.00 8.45
CA MET A 46 -10.26 -5.43 9.74
C MET A 46 -8.76 -5.69 9.61
N TRP A 47 -7.97 -5.12 10.51
CA TRP A 47 -6.51 -5.14 10.43
C TRP A 47 -5.89 -5.45 11.78
N GLY A 48 -4.92 -6.38 11.84
CA GLY A 48 -4.21 -6.67 13.09
C GLY A 48 -3.25 -5.55 13.49
N ARG A 49 -3.30 -5.10 14.75
CA ARG A 49 -2.48 -3.98 15.24
C ARG A 49 -0.98 -4.27 15.15
N GLN A 50 -0.58 -5.54 15.21
CA GLN A 50 0.81 -6.02 15.18
C GLN A 50 1.17 -6.70 13.85
N ASP A 51 0.49 -6.37 12.74
CA ASP A 51 0.82 -6.93 11.43
C ASP A 51 2.24 -6.53 10.99
N GLU A 52 3.15 -7.51 10.87
CA GLU A 52 4.52 -7.31 10.40
C GLU A 52 4.68 -7.59 8.90
N ILE A 53 3.70 -8.22 8.25
CA ILE A 53 3.71 -8.51 6.81
C ILE A 53 3.27 -7.29 6.01
N LEU A 54 2.20 -6.64 6.45
CA LEU A 54 1.74 -5.34 5.96
C LEU A 54 1.70 -4.34 7.11
N PRO A 55 2.85 -3.71 7.45
CA PRO A 55 2.96 -2.77 8.56
C PRO A 55 1.83 -1.72 8.56
N PRO A 56 1.01 -1.67 9.63
CA PRO A 56 -0.19 -0.83 9.70
C PRO A 56 0.07 0.65 9.39
N ALA A 57 1.16 1.20 9.93
CA ALA A 57 1.53 2.60 9.75
C ALA A 57 1.76 2.98 8.28
N GLU A 58 2.19 2.02 7.45
CA GLU A 58 2.49 2.27 6.05
C GLU A 58 1.31 1.94 5.13
N TYR A 59 0.57 0.86 5.40
CA TYR A 59 -0.40 0.31 4.46
C TYR A 59 -1.85 0.66 4.78
N ALA A 60 -2.29 0.59 6.04
CA ALA A 60 -3.68 0.89 6.40
C ALA A 60 -4.16 2.26 5.86
N PRO A 61 -3.34 3.34 5.91
CA PRO A 61 -3.71 4.62 5.33
C PRO A 61 -4.01 4.57 3.82
N LYS A 62 -3.28 3.76 3.06
CA LYS A 62 -3.47 3.60 1.60
C LYS A 62 -4.82 2.94 1.29
N PHE A 63 -5.21 1.93 2.08
CA PHE A 63 -6.48 1.23 1.90
C PHE A 63 -7.68 2.10 2.27
N VAL A 64 -7.62 2.84 3.38
CA VAL A 64 -8.69 3.77 3.78
C VAL A 64 -8.85 4.90 2.76
N ALA A 65 -7.74 5.46 2.26
CA ALA A 65 -7.78 6.49 1.23
C ALA A 65 -8.37 5.98 -0.10
N ALA A 66 -8.09 4.73 -0.47
CA ALA A 66 -8.60 4.13 -1.70
C ALA A 66 -10.09 3.76 -1.62
N LEU A 67 -10.65 3.63 -0.42
CA LEU A 67 -12.04 3.26 -0.16
C LEU A 67 -12.72 4.25 0.80
N PRO A 68 -13.12 5.44 0.32
CA PRO A 68 -13.81 6.43 1.15
C PRO A 68 -15.11 5.86 1.72
N GLY A 69 -15.37 6.09 3.02
CA GLY A 69 -16.59 5.62 3.69
C GLY A 69 -16.57 4.15 4.11
N VAL A 70 -15.40 3.52 4.11
CA VAL A 70 -15.21 2.16 4.64
C VAL A 70 -15.34 2.14 6.16
N ALA A 71 -15.98 1.09 6.71
CA ALA A 71 -15.88 0.80 8.14
C ALA A 71 -14.50 0.19 8.41
N PHE A 72 -13.77 0.70 9.39
CA PHE A 72 -12.44 0.21 9.74
C PHE A 72 -12.42 -0.23 11.21
N ARG A 73 -11.70 -1.32 11.48
CA ARG A 73 -11.53 -1.84 12.84
C ARG A 73 -10.14 -2.45 13.05
N TRP A 74 -9.44 -2.01 14.09
CA TRP A 74 -8.27 -2.73 14.59
C TRP A 74 -8.68 -4.03 15.26
N VAL A 75 -7.84 -5.04 15.08
CA VAL A 75 -7.85 -6.25 15.87
C VAL A 75 -6.64 -6.18 16.77
N GLU A 76 -6.87 -5.89 18.04
CA GLU A 76 -5.81 -5.80 19.04
C GLU A 76 -5.20 -7.19 19.33
N GLU A 77 -3.93 -7.21 19.72
CA GLU A 77 -3.16 -8.44 19.98
C GLU A 77 -3.24 -9.44 18.80
N CYS A 78 -3.06 -8.93 17.58
CA CYS A 78 -3.18 -9.68 16.33
C CYS A 78 -2.15 -9.21 15.29
N GLY A 79 -1.49 -10.17 14.65
CA GLY A 79 -0.65 -9.98 13.49
C GLY A 79 -1.43 -9.97 12.17
N HIS A 80 -0.85 -10.59 11.14
CA HIS A 80 -1.35 -10.51 9.76
C HIS A 80 -2.65 -11.28 9.49
N SER A 81 -2.95 -12.31 10.28
CA SER A 81 -4.05 -13.25 10.00
C SER A 81 -5.12 -13.26 11.09
N PRO A 82 -5.97 -12.22 11.19
CA PRO A 82 -7.04 -12.17 12.19
C PRO A 82 -7.98 -13.39 12.21
N HIS A 83 -8.20 -14.04 11.07
CA HIS A 83 -9.04 -15.24 10.97
C HIS A 83 -8.41 -16.48 11.64
N LEU A 84 -7.09 -16.50 11.84
CA LEU A 84 -6.37 -17.55 12.55
C LEU A 84 -6.06 -17.14 13.99
N GLU A 85 -5.67 -15.89 14.21
CA GLU A 85 -5.15 -15.39 15.48
C GLU A 85 -6.27 -14.94 16.44
N GLN A 86 -7.34 -14.34 15.91
CA GLN A 86 -8.44 -13.74 16.67
C GLN A 86 -9.79 -14.12 16.04
N ALA A 87 -10.00 -15.41 15.79
CA ALA A 87 -11.12 -15.93 15.01
C ALA A 87 -12.50 -15.50 15.54
N ASP A 88 -12.70 -15.51 16.87
CA ASP A 88 -13.97 -15.10 17.49
C ASP A 88 -14.26 -13.61 17.28
N ILE A 89 -13.23 -12.77 17.38
CA ILE A 89 -13.35 -11.32 17.15
C ILE A 89 -13.72 -11.04 15.70
N LEU A 90 -13.03 -11.69 14.76
CA LEU A 90 -13.33 -11.58 13.34
C LEU A 90 -14.75 -12.05 13.02
N ALA A 91 -15.14 -13.23 13.50
CA ALA A 91 -16.43 -13.83 13.22
C ALA A 91 -17.59 -12.99 13.76
N ALA A 92 -17.45 -12.44 14.97
CA ALA A 92 -18.45 -11.54 15.55
C ALA A 92 -18.60 -10.26 14.73
N ALA A 93 -17.49 -9.63 14.35
CA ALA A 93 -17.53 -8.39 13.55
C ALA A 93 -18.13 -8.61 12.16
N VAL A 94 -17.76 -9.69 11.46
CA VAL A 94 -18.34 -10.06 10.16
C VAL A 94 -19.85 -10.33 10.29
N ARG A 95 -20.29 -11.01 11.35
CA ARG A 95 -21.72 -11.25 11.58
C ARG A 95 -22.48 -9.95 11.78
N THR A 96 -22.00 -9.07 12.65
CA THR A 96 -22.61 -7.75 12.86
C THR A 96 -22.66 -6.93 11.58
N PHE A 97 -21.59 -6.94 10.79
CA PHE A 97 -21.54 -6.27 9.50
C PHE A 97 -22.61 -6.76 8.52
N LEU A 98 -22.79 -8.08 8.43
CA LEU A 98 -23.79 -8.68 7.54
C LEU A 98 -25.22 -8.42 8.01
N ASP A 99 -25.45 -8.46 9.32
CA ASP A 99 -26.79 -8.33 9.89
C ASP A 99 -27.26 -6.87 9.97
N SER A 100 -26.35 -5.92 10.12
CA SER A 100 -26.69 -4.53 10.47
C SER A 100 -25.91 -3.45 9.70
N GLY A 101 -25.02 -3.85 8.78
CA GLY A 101 -24.30 -2.92 7.92
C GLY A 101 -23.00 -2.35 8.53
N PRO A 102 -22.30 -1.48 7.77
CA PRO A 102 -20.99 -0.94 8.16
C PRO A 102 -21.03 -0.12 9.45
N ASP A 103 -22.09 0.64 9.67
CA ASP A 103 -22.23 1.55 10.83
C ASP A 103 -22.47 0.80 12.16
N ALA A 104 -22.84 -0.48 12.09
CA ALA A 104 -23.18 -1.28 13.26
C ALA A 104 -21.99 -2.05 13.84
N VAL A 105 -20.91 -2.21 13.07
CA VAL A 105 -19.67 -2.77 13.59
C VAL A 105 -19.04 -1.69 14.48
N ALA A 106 -18.89 -1.96 15.77
CA ALA A 106 -18.09 -1.10 16.65
C ALA A 106 -16.67 -1.00 16.06
N GLY A 107 -16.42 0.07 15.32
CA GLY A 107 -15.14 0.38 14.71
C GLY A 107 -14.33 1.26 15.64
N ASP A 108 -13.08 1.51 15.26
CA ASP A 108 -12.38 2.64 15.83
C ASP A 108 -13.00 3.90 15.23
N ASP A 109 -13.83 4.60 16.02
CA ASP A 109 -14.65 5.75 15.59
C ASP A 109 -13.84 6.85 14.88
N ASP A 110 -12.52 6.85 15.10
CA ASP A 110 -11.61 7.84 14.56
C ASP A 110 -10.52 7.21 13.66
N VAL A 111 -10.85 7.00 12.39
CA VAL A 111 -9.85 6.74 11.34
C VAL A 111 -9.08 8.00 10.93
N SER A 112 -9.34 9.17 11.51
CA SER A 112 -8.71 10.42 11.09
C SER A 112 -7.20 10.41 11.31
N GLU A 113 -6.71 9.69 12.33
CA GLU A 113 -5.28 9.49 12.51
C GLU A 113 -4.68 8.65 11.38
N ILE A 114 -5.36 7.58 10.97
CA ILE A 114 -4.98 6.74 9.82
C ILE A 114 -5.00 7.57 8.53
N VAL A 115 -6.05 8.37 8.31
CA VAL A 115 -6.19 9.25 7.13
C VAL A 115 -5.15 10.39 7.14
N ARG A 116 -4.81 10.92 8.31
CA ARG A 116 -3.75 11.92 8.49
C ARG A 116 -2.39 11.31 8.15
N LEU A 117 -2.11 10.09 8.61
CA LEU A 117 -0.91 9.33 8.25
C LEU A 117 -0.88 9.04 6.74
N ALA A 118 -2.04 8.84 6.08
CA ALA A 118 -2.12 8.66 4.62
C ALA A 118 -1.63 9.90 3.89
N SER A 119 -2.18 11.06 4.27
CA SER A 119 -1.85 12.36 3.69
C SER A 119 -0.39 12.73 3.95
N ARG A 120 0.12 12.39 5.13
CA ARG A 120 1.51 12.62 5.52
C ARG A 120 2.47 11.69 4.78
N SER A 121 2.15 10.40 4.60
CA SER A 121 2.99 9.45 3.86
C SER A 121 3.16 9.87 2.40
N VAL A 122 2.14 10.44 1.76
CA VAL A 122 2.26 10.99 0.40
C VAL A 122 3.22 12.18 0.38
N LEU A 123 3.10 13.12 1.34
CA LEU A 123 4.02 14.26 1.45
C LEU A 123 5.45 13.83 1.80
N GLU A 124 5.62 12.87 2.71
CA GLU A 124 6.92 12.30 3.07
C GLU A 124 7.57 11.60 1.87
N LYS A 125 6.81 10.83 1.09
CA LYS A 125 7.31 10.23 -0.17
C LYS A 125 7.72 11.28 -1.20
N LEU A 126 6.97 12.37 -1.34
CA LEU A 126 7.36 13.49 -2.20
C LEU A 126 8.63 14.18 -1.70
N VAL A 127 8.76 14.37 -0.38
CA VAL A 127 9.94 14.95 0.25
C VAL A 127 11.15 14.04 0.14
N ASP A 128 11.00 12.73 0.32
CA ASP A 128 12.08 11.76 0.24
C ASP A 128 12.50 11.52 -1.21
N GLY A 129 11.55 11.45 -2.15
CA GLY A 129 11.85 11.47 -3.59
C GLY A 129 12.56 12.76 -4.02
N ALA A 130 12.20 13.91 -3.45
CA ALA A 130 12.92 15.17 -3.68
C ALA A 130 14.35 15.15 -3.09
N LYS A 131 14.56 14.53 -1.92
CA LYS A 131 15.91 14.37 -1.33
C LYS A 131 16.78 13.41 -2.13
N GLU A 132 16.22 12.28 -2.57
CA GLU A 132 16.94 11.31 -3.41
C GLU A 132 17.30 11.91 -4.77
N LEU A 133 16.39 12.67 -5.37
CA LEU A 133 16.65 13.43 -6.58
C LEU A 133 17.75 14.50 -6.37
N ASN A 134 17.67 15.28 -5.29
CA ASN A 134 18.71 16.26 -4.97
C ASN A 134 20.06 15.57 -4.77
N ALA A 135 20.10 14.45 -4.05
CA ALA A 135 21.33 13.66 -3.87
C ALA A 135 21.88 13.09 -5.18
N LEU A 136 21.01 12.72 -6.14
CA LEU A 136 21.41 12.28 -7.48
C LEU A 136 21.98 13.44 -8.32
N LEU A 137 21.33 14.60 -8.29
CA LEU A 137 21.79 15.83 -8.97
C LEU A 137 23.09 16.36 -8.36
N ASP A 138 23.33 16.11 -7.07
CA ASP A 138 24.57 16.43 -6.36
C ASP A 138 25.71 15.43 -6.65
N THR A 139 25.48 14.38 -7.46
CA THR A 139 26.56 13.47 -7.88
C THR A 139 27.47 14.13 -8.93
N PRO A 140 28.80 13.89 -8.89
CA PRO A 140 29.76 14.59 -9.77
C PRO A 140 29.50 14.47 -11.27
N ILE A 141 28.83 13.39 -11.72
CA ILE A 141 28.54 13.15 -13.14
C ILE A 141 27.33 13.96 -13.65
N LEU A 142 26.49 14.45 -12.74
CA LEU A 142 25.31 15.27 -13.01
C LEU A 142 25.44 16.71 -12.47
N ASP A 143 26.59 17.08 -11.90
CA ASP A 143 26.83 18.44 -11.38
C ASP A 143 26.57 19.48 -12.49
N PRO A 144 25.51 20.30 -12.36
CA PRO A 144 25.15 21.25 -13.40
C PRO A 144 26.21 22.36 -13.58
N ASN A 145 27.13 22.53 -12.64
CA ASN A 145 28.24 23.49 -12.72
C ASN A 145 29.43 22.96 -13.51
N GLU A 146 29.55 21.64 -13.69
CA GLU A 146 30.60 21.02 -14.51
C GLU A 146 30.21 21.06 -16.00
N ARG A 147 31.05 21.69 -16.83
CA ARG A 147 30.79 21.83 -18.28
C ARG A 147 31.44 20.72 -19.10
N GLY A 148 30.65 20.07 -19.95
CA GLY A 148 31.09 19.04 -20.89
C GLY A 148 30.78 17.61 -20.42
N GLY A 149 31.25 16.63 -21.17
CA GLY A 149 30.97 15.21 -20.91
C GLY A 149 29.67 14.70 -21.55
N PRO A 150 29.39 13.38 -21.44
CA PRO A 150 28.32 12.71 -22.18
C PRO A 150 26.89 13.12 -21.74
N LEU A 151 26.74 13.76 -20.58
CA LEU A 151 25.46 14.20 -20.02
C LEU A 151 25.24 15.72 -20.08
N GLU A 152 26.09 16.47 -20.80
CA GLU A 152 25.97 17.93 -20.96
C GLU A 152 24.56 18.42 -21.40
N PRO A 153 23.82 17.72 -22.30
CA PRO A 153 22.45 18.15 -22.64
C PRO A 153 21.49 18.18 -21.46
N VAL A 154 21.62 17.21 -20.53
CA VAL A 154 20.80 17.13 -19.32
C VAL A 154 21.23 18.21 -18.31
N LYS A 155 22.54 18.39 -18.13
CA LYS A 155 23.10 19.45 -17.27
C LYS A 155 22.72 20.86 -17.75
N ALA A 156 22.69 21.08 -19.07
CA ALA A 156 22.28 22.34 -19.68
C ALA A 156 20.78 22.61 -19.48
N PHE A 157 19.94 21.58 -19.57
CA PHE A 157 18.51 21.67 -19.31
C PHE A 157 18.23 22.05 -17.84
N VAL A 158 18.86 21.35 -16.88
CA VAL A 158 18.76 21.66 -15.44
C VAL A 158 19.19 23.10 -15.14
N ARG A 159 20.22 23.63 -15.82
CA ARG A 159 20.64 25.03 -15.69
C ARG A 159 19.66 26.03 -16.28
N SER A 160 19.03 25.71 -17.40
CA SER A 160 18.13 26.63 -18.11
C SER A 160 16.76 26.77 -17.45
N ASP A 161 16.28 25.69 -16.83
CA ASP A 161 14.97 25.65 -16.20
C ASP A 161 14.98 24.67 -15.00
N PRO A 162 15.48 25.14 -13.83
CA PRO A 162 15.67 24.29 -12.66
C PRO A 162 14.36 23.75 -12.09
N GLU A 163 13.30 24.55 -12.13
CA GLU A 163 11.99 24.19 -11.56
C GLU A 163 11.31 23.10 -12.39
N THR A 164 11.31 23.23 -13.72
CA THR A 164 10.76 22.20 -14.62
C THR A 164 11.60 20.92 -14.60
N ALA A 165 12.92 21.03 -14.49
CA ALA A 165 13.79 19.87 -14.37
C ALA A 165 13.52 19.07 -13.09
N GLN A 166 13.29 19.76 -11.97
CA GLN A 166 12.96 19.12 -10.70
C GLN A 166 11.58 18.44 -10.74
N LEU A 167 10.61 19.03 -11.45
CA LEU A 167 9.29 18.42 -11.67
C LEU A 167 9.35 17.21 -12.62
N ALA A 168 10.12 17.29 -13.70
CA ALA A 168 10.25 16.18 -14.65
C ALA A 168 10.91 14.95 -14.01
N ALA A 169 11.89 15.17 -13.14
CA ALA A 169 12.58 14.10 -12.45
C ALA A 169 11.77 13.49 -11.29
N SER A 170 10.91 14.26 -10.61
CA SER A 170 10.00 13.71 -9.59
C SER A 170 8.85 12.88 -10.17
N VAL A 171 8.57 12.98 -11.47
CA VAL A 171 7.59 12.16 -12.18
C VAL A 171 8.19 10.84 -12.71
N LEU A 172 9.53 10.78 -12.85
CA LEU A 172 10.25 9.62 -13.40
C LEU A 172 10.80 8.66 -12.33
N ALA A 173 10.82 9.06 -11.06
CA ALA A 173 11.20 8.25 -9.89
C ALA A 173 9.96 7.63 -9.22
#